data_AF-A0A1Y4LSX3-F1
#
_entry.id   AF-A0A1Y4LSX3-F1
#
_cell.length_a   1.000
_cell.length_b   1.000
_cell.length_c   1.000
_cell.angle_alpha   90.00
_cell.angle_beta   90.00
_cell.angle_gamma   90.00
#
_symmetry.space_group_name_H-M   'P 1'
#
loop_
_entity.id
_entity.type
_entity.pdbx_description
1 polymer ?
#
loop_
_entity_poly.entity_id
_entity_poly.type
_entity_poly.pdbx_seq_one_letter_code
_entity_poly.pdbx_strand_id
1 'polypeptide(L)'
;MQLTSCELNQQRQLIRTLAAQAVSISPEQEQQLREQYKMLTLSYGLGKAVYASYSNEELLSVLRQTAAQIGHSPAQHEVFFLYRIYLKARFRTWPKALYAAGMRMLPPSTLGVIDWEKVQKEESEICAALELVSNMQDRLGYPPQKRKVNNAKMLCTRFRTWENVIAAAEEFREWKVARESYL
;
A
#
# COMPACT_ATOMS: atom_id res chain seq x y z
N MET A 1 -9.04 -33.35 5.01
CA MET A 1 -7.82 -33.50 5.84
C MET A 1 -7.73 -32.31 6.76
N GLN A 2 -7.78 -32.52 8.07
CA GLN A 2 -7.43 -31.49 9.04
C GLN A 2 -5.93 -31.61 9.28
N LEU A 3 -5.18 -30.56 8.98
CA LEU A 3 -3.74 -30.52 9.25
C LEU A 3 -3.52 -30.24 10.73
N THR A 4 -2.49 -30.85 11.30
CA THR A 4 -2.06 -30.55 12.66
C THR A 4 -1.43 -29.16 12.74
N SER A 5 -1.40 -28.58 13.94
CA SER A 5 -0.74 -27.29 14.17
C SER A 5 0.75 -27.31 13.83
N CYS A 6 1.41 -28.46 14.01
CA CYS A 6 2.82 -28.64 13.65
C CYS A 6 3.04 -28.56 12.13
N GLU A 7 2.24 -29.30 11.36
CA GLU A 7 2.31 -29.29 9.89
C GLU A 7 2.00 -27.91 9.32
N LEU A 8 0.99 -27.22 9.86
CA LEU A 8 0.68 -25.85 9.47
C LEU A 8 1.87 -24.92 9.72
N ASN A 9 2.50 -25.01 10.89
CA ASN A 9 3.68 -24.20 11.21
C ASN A 9 4.86 -24.51 10.29
N GLN A 10 5.07 -25.78 9.91
CA GLN A 10 6.09 -26.16 8.94
C GLN A 10 5.84 -25.53 7.56
N GLN A 11 4.60 -25.57 7.07
CA GLN A 11 4.25 -24.93 5.80
C GLN A 11 4.41 -23.41 5.85
N ARG A 12 4.01 -22.77 6.97
CA ARG A 12 4.21 -21.33 7.17
C ARG A 12 5.70 -20.97 7.18
N GLN A 13 6.52 -21.78 7.83
CA GLN A 13 7.97 -21.59 7.85
C GLN A 13 8.58 -21.75 6.46
N LEU A 14 8.15 -22.75 5.69
CA LEU A 14 8.54 -22.93 4.30
C LEU A 14 8.21 -21.69 3.47
N ILE A 15 6.98 -21.18 3.54
CA ILE A 15 6.56 -19.97 2.80
C ILE A 15 7.43 -18.77 3.19
N ARG A 16 7.74 -18.59 4.48
CA ARG A 16 8.65 -17.53 4.95
C ARG A 16 10.05 -17.67 4.37
N THR A 17 10.63 -18.88 4.42
CA THR A 17 11.95 -19.16 3.85
C THR A 17 11.99 -18.91 2.35
N LEU A 18 10.97 -19.36 1.61
CA LEU A 18 10.85 -19.12 0.17
C LEU A 18 10.71 -17.63 -0.15
N ALA A 19 9.88 -16.91 0.61
CA ALA A 19 9.72 -15.47 0.42
C ALA A 19 11.04 -14.72 0.67
N ALA A 20 11.83 -15.14 1.67
CA ALA A 20 13.14 -14.57 1.95
C ALA A 20 14.18 -14.88 0.87
N GLN A 21 14.08 -16.03 0.20
CA GLN A 21 14.97 -16.42 -0.91
C GLN A 21 14.53 -15.84 -2.27
N ALA A 22 13.27 -15.43 -2.39
CA ALA A 22 12.68 -14.94 -3.63
C ALA A 22 13.00 -13.46 -3.94
N VAL A 23 14.01 -12.88 -3.29
CA VAL A 23 14.46 -11.52 -3.59
C VAL A 23 15.09 -11.52 -4.98
N SER A 24 14.48 -10.81 -5.93
CA SER A 24 14.98 -10.63 -7.30
C SER A 24 14.99 -11.89 -8.19
N ILE A 25 13.98 -12.75 -8.09
CA ILE A 25 13.80 -13.88 -9.01
C ILE A 25 13.27 -13.42 -10.38
N SER A 26 13.67 -14.10 -11.46
CA SER A 26 13.17 -13.84 -12.82
C SER A 26 11.70 -14.27 -12.97
N PRO A 27 10.97 -13.75 -13.97
CA PRO A 27 9.61 -14.20 -14.27
C PRO A 27 9.50 -15.72 -14.50
N GLU A 28 10.50 -16.33 -15.12
CA GLU A 28 10.56 -17.78 -15.39
C GLU A 28 10.74 -18.56 -14.07
N GLN A 29 11.61 -18.08 -13.19
CA GLN A 29 11.81 -18.67 -11.86
C GLN A 29 10.55 -18.53 -11.00
N GLU A 30 9.86 -17.38 -11.06
CA GLU A 30 8.57 -17.21 -10.38
C GLU A 30 7.54 -18.21 -10.91
N GLN A 31 7.48 -18.41 -12.22
CA GLN A 31 6.58 -19.37 -12.84
C GLN A 31 6.87 -20.81 -12.39
N GLN A 32 8.15 -21.20 -12.29
CA GLN A 32 8.56 -22.50 -11.76
C GLN A 32 8.12 -22.67 -10.30
N LEU A 33 8.31 -21.66 -9.45
CA LEU A 33 7.85 -21.69 -8.06
C LEU A 33 6.33 -21.78 -7.95
N ARG A 34 5.60 -21.11 -8.83
CA ARG A 34 4.13 -21.20 -8.88
C ARG A 34 3.66 -22.61 -9.18
N GLU A 35 4.32 -23.29 -10.11
CA GLU A 35 3.99 -24.68 -10.45
C GLU A 35 4.39 -25.63 -9.32
N GLN A 36 5.61 -25.50 -8.79
CA GLN A 36 6.13 -26.33 -7.71
C GLN A 36 5.29 -26.22 -6.43
N TYR A 37 4.86 -25.02 -6.07
CA TYR A 37 4.11 -24.74 -4.84
C TYR A 37 2.63 -24.45 -5.07
N LYS A 38 2.06 -24.91 -6.20
CA LYS A 38 0.63 -24.70 -6.52
C LYS A 38 -0.31 -25.24 -5.45
N MET A 39 0.08 -26.31 -4.75
CA MET A 39 -0.71 -26.93 -3.68
C MET A 39 -0.91 -26.01 -2.46
N LEU A 40 -0.07 -24.98 -2.30
CA LEU A 40 -0.20 -23.95 -1.26
C LEU A 40 -1.12 -22.79 -1.69
N THR A 41 -1.62 -22.79 -2.93
CA THR A 41 -2.62 -21.81 -3.38
C THR A 41 -4.03 -22.17 -2.90
N LEU A 42 -4.95 -21.20 -2.97
CA LEU A 42 -6.32 -21.36 -2.49
C LEU A 42 -7.18 -22.35 -3.29
N SER A 43 -6.67 -22.85 -4.42
CA SER A 43 -7.34 -23.87 -5.23
C SER A 43 -7.34 -25.24 -4.55
N TYR A 44 -6.43 -25.48 -3.60
CA TYR A 44 -6.24 -26.78 -2.96
C TYR A 44 -6.55 -26.74 -1.46
N GLY A 45 -6.97 -27.87 -0.90
CA GLY A 45 -7.31 -27.98 0.53
C GLY A 45 -6.15 -27.61 1.46
N LEU A 46 -4.93 -28.03 1.10
CA LEU A 46 -3.70 -27.69 1.82
C LEU A 46 -3.50 -26.16 1.88
N GLY A 47 -3.50 -25.49 0.73
CA GLY A 47 -3.35 -24.04 0.66
C GLY A 47 -4.47 -23.27 1.37
N LYS A 48 -5.71 -23.75 1.34
CA LYS A 48 -6.82 -23.16 2.13
C LYS A 48 -6.58 -23.27 3.63
N ALA A 49 -6.11 -24.42 4.11
CA ALA A 49 -5.81 -24.63 5.52
C ALA A 49 -4.62 -23.77 6.00
N VAL A 50 -3.54 -23.71 5.20
CA VAL A 50 -2.39 -22.84 5.47
C VAL A 50 -2.81 -21.36 5.46
N TYR A 51 -3.59 -20.92 4.48
CA TYR A 51 -4.14 -19.57 4.43
C TYR A 51 -5.00 -19.22 5.65
N ALA A 52 -5.89 -20.13 6.07
CA ALA A 52 -6.77 -19.92 7.22
C ALA A 52 -6.00 -19.81 8.54
N SER A 53 -4.80 -20.39 8.62
CA SER A 53 -3.93 -20.29 9.79
C SER A 53 -3.30 -18.90 9.99
N TYR A 54 -3.33 -18.02 8.98
CA TYR A 54 -2.84 -16.65 9.10
C TYR A 54 -3.94 -15.72 9.63
N SER A 55 -3.56 -14.93 10.63
CA SER A 55 -4.32 -13.74 11.04
C SER A 55 -4.19 -12.62 10.01
N ASN A 56 -5.09 -11.63 10.09
CA ASN A 56 -5.00 -10.43 9.26
C ASN A 56 -3.69 -9.68 9.51
N GLU A 57 -3.33 -9.50 10.79
CA GLU A 57 -2.14 -8.78 11.21
C GLU A 57 -0.85 -9.44 10.69
N GLU A 58 -0.75 -10.76 10.72
CA GLU A 58 0.42 -11.47 10.16
C GLU A 58 0.54 -11.32 8.64
N LEU A 59 -0.58 -11.19 7.91
CA LEU A 59 -0.52 -10.90 6.49
C LEU A 59 -0.12 -9.43 6.25
N LEU A 60 -0.67 -8.49 7.01
CA LEU A 60 -0.31 -7.07 6.90
C LEU A 60 1.14 -6.80 7.34
N SER A 61 1.67 -7.57 8.29
CA SER A 61 3.06 -7.49 8.70
C SER A 61 4.01 -7.91 7.58
N VAL A 62 3.61 -8.83 6.67
CA VAL A 62 4.40 -9.14 5.48
C VAL A 62 4.57 -7.90 4.63
N LEU A 63 3.50 -7.13 4.38
CA LEU A 63 3.62 -5.88 3.65
C LEU A 63 4.59 -4.93 4.37
N ARG A 64 4.42 -4.71 5.68
CA ARG A 64 5.30 -3.82 6.48
C ARG A 64 6.75 -4.24 6.47
N GLN A 65 7.02 -5.53 6.60
CA GLN A 65 8.36 -6.09 6.53
C GLN A 65 8.96 -5.90 5.14
N THR A 66 8.20 -6.17 4.06
CA THR A 66 8.67 -5.92 2.70
C THR A 66 8.94 -4.44 2.48
N ALA A 67 8.04 -3.54 2.92
CA ALA A 67 8.25 -2.10 2.82
C ALA A 67 9.50 -1.63 3.57
N ALA A 68 9.75 -2.18 4.76
CA ALA A 68 10.97 -1.89 5.53
C ALA A 68 12.24 -2.43 4.85
N GLN A 69 12.14 -3.57 4.15
CA GLN A 69 13.26 -4.16 3.41
C GLN A 69 13.60 -3.38 2.12
N ILE A 70 12.59 -2.97 1.35
CA ILE A 70 12.79 -2.29 0.05
C ILE A 70 12.75 -0.76 0.14
N GLY A 71 12.35 -0.21 1.29
CA GLY A 71 12.33 1.23 1.55
C GLY A 71 11.16 2.01 0.95
N HIS A 72 10.12 1.35 0.40
CA HIS A 72 8.92 2.01 -0.13
C HIS A 72 7.67 1.12 -0.06
N SER A 73 6.49 1.67 -0.39
CA SER A 73 5.24 0.88 -0.45
C SER A 73 5.37 -0.21 -1.52
N PRO A 74 5.24 -1.51 -1.17
CA PRO A 74 5.50 -2.59 -2.12
C PRO A 74 4.49 -2.59 -3.28
N ALA A 75 5.00 -2.63 -4.50
CA ALA A 75 4.25 -3.04 -5.66
C ALA A 75 3.90 -4.53 -5.58
N GLN A 76 2.89 -4.96 -6.33
CA GLN A 76 2.46 -6.36 -6.30
C GLN A 76 3.63 -7.30 -6.58
N HIS A 77 4.41 -7.08 -7.63
CA HIS A 77 5.46 -8.01 -8.05
C HIS A 77 6.66 -8.12 -7.09
N GLU A 78 6.77 -7.22 -6.12
CA GLU A 78 7.87 -7.20 -5.13
C GLU A 78 7.56 -8.07 -3.91
N VAL A 79 6.35 -8.62 -3.84
CA VAL A 79 5.91 -9.50 -2.76
C VAL A 79 5.79 -10.94 -3.27
N PHE A 80 6.27 -11.89 -2.47
CA PHE A 80 6.23 -13.30 -2.80
C PHE A 80 4.81 -13.78 -3.15
N PHE A 81 4.69 -14.66 -4.15
CA PHE A 81 3.43 -14.86 -4.84
C PHE A 81 2.28 -15.42 -3.99
N LEU A 82 2.60 -16.30 -3.04
CA LEU A 82 1.60 -16.83 -2.12
C LEU A 82 1.03 -15.72 -1.22
N TYR A 83 1.87 -14.82 -0.70
CA TYR A 83 1.39 -13.68 0.08
C TYR A 83 0.53 -12.73 -0.76
N ARG A 84 0.86 -12.51 -2.05
CA ARG A 84 -0.02 -11.74 -2.95
C ARG A 84 -1.42 -12.35 -3.06
N ILE A 85 -1.48 -13.68 -3.23
CA ILE A 85 -2.75 -14.41 -3.32
C ILE A 85 -3.53 -14.27 -2.01
N TYR A 86 -2.87 -14.46 -0.87
CA TYR A 86 -3.52 -14.41 0.46
C TYR A 86 -3.98 -13.00 0.82
N LEU A 87 -3.15 -11.98 0.57
CA LEU A 87 -3.48 -10.58 0.79
C LEU A 87 -4.67 -10.15 -0.09
N LYS A 88 -4.68 -10.54 -1.37
CA LYS A 88 -5.80 -10.26 -2.27
C LYS A 88 -7.06 -11.04 -1.86
N ALA A 89 -6.93 -12.25 -1.35
CA ALA A 89 -8.08 -13.00 -0.84
C ALA A 89 -8.67 -12.36 0.42
N ARG A 90 -7.82 -11.85 1.34
CA ARG A 90 -8.27 -11.28 2.61
C ARG A 90 -8.76 -9.84 2.50
N PHE A 91 -8.02 -8.99 1.78
CA PHE A 91 -8.27 -7.55 1.67
C PHE A 91 -8.90 -7.16 0.33
N ARG A 92 -9.20 -8.16 -0.52
CA ARG A 92 -9.83 -8.05 -1.85
C ARG A 92 -8.94 -7.41 -2.92
N THR A 93 -8.28 -6.30 -2.63
CA THR A 93 -7.41 -5.58 -3.59
C THR A 93 -6.07 -5.18 -2.97
N TRP A 94 -5.05 -4.99 -3.82
CA TRP A 94 -3.71 -4.59 -3.38
C TRP A 94 -3.67 -3.24 -2.65
N PRO A 95 -4.31 -2.16 -3.16
CA PRO A 95 -4.33 -0.89 -2.43
C PRO A 95 -5.02 -0.98 -1.07
N LYS A 96 -6.02 -1.84 -0.92
CA LYS A 96 -6.70 -2.07 0.37
C LYS A 96 -5.80 -2.80 1.37
N ALA A 97 -4.97 -3.72 0.88
CA ALA A 97 -3.99 -4.39 1.71
C ALA A 97 -2.90 -3.42 2.20
N LEU A 98 -2.37 -2.56 1.31
CA LEU A 98 -1.39 -1.53 1.68
C LEU A 98 -1.97 -0.52 2.68
N TYR A 99 -3.20 -0.06 2.45
CA TYR A 99 -3.87 0.82 3.39
C TYR A 99 -4.07 0.16 4.77
N ALA A 100 -4.60 -1.07 4.79
CA ALA A 100 -4.78 -1.81 6.04
C ALA A 100 -3.45 -2.05 6.78
N ALA A 101 -2.32 -2.08 6.06
CA ALA A 101 -0.98 -2.20 6.62
C ALA A 101 -0.41 -0.88 7.17
N GLY A 102 -1.20 0.19 7.19
CA GLY A 102 -0.75 1.53 7.61
C GLY A 102 0.17 2.21 6.59
N MET A 103 0.27 1.67 5.38
CA MET A 103 1.06 2.28 4.31
C MET A 103 0.21 3.29 3.59
N ARG A 104 0.26 4.54 4.06
CA ARG A 104 -0.06 5.70 3.23
C ARG A 104 0.79 5.62 1.95
N MET A 105 0.16 5.77 0.80
CA MET A 105 0.82 6.36 -0.36
C MET A 105 0.43 7.84 -0.32
N LEU A 106 1.24 8.88 0.02
CA LEU A 106 2.66 9.08 0.41
C LEU A 106 2.78 10.22 1.46
N PRO A 107 3.95 10.41 2.10
CA PRO A 107 4.36 11.67 2.76
C PRO A 107 4.97 12.72 1.77
N PRO A 108 4.99 14.02 2.13
CA PRO A 108 4.86 15.11 1.13
C PRO A 108 6.09 15.84 0.59
N SER A 109 7.29 15.34 0.86
CA SER A 109 8.53 16.07 0.58
C SER A 109 9.11 15.91 -0.84
N THR A 110 8.40 15.32 -1.82
CA THR A 110 8.83 15.36 -3.24
C THR A 110 8.53 16.68 -3.92
N LEU A 111 7.81 17.55 -3.22
CA LEU A 111 7.57 18.91 -3.62
C LEU A 111 8.65 19.74 -2.93
N GLY A 112 9.63 20.24 -3.69
CA GLY A 112 10.61 21.16 -3.12
C GLY A 112 9.90 22.28 -2.33
N VAL A 113 10.56 22.84 -1.30
CA VAL A 113 10.01 23.79 -0.32
C VAL A 113 8.83 24.58 -0.91
N ILE A 114 7.61 24.13 -0.62
CA ILE A 114 6.43 24.82 -1.11
C ILE A 114 6.21 26.01 -0.19
N ASP A 115 6.30 27.20 -0.77
CA ASP A 115 5.82 28.41 -0.12
C ASP A 115 4.28 28.39 -0.13
N TRP A 116 3.69 27.76 0.89
CA TRP A 116 2.25 27.62 1.02
C TRP A 116 1.53 28.97 1.17
N GLU A 117 2.21 30.00 1.66
CA GLU A 117 1.67 31.35 1.72
C GLU A 117 1.52 31.95 0.32
N LYS A 118 2.55 31.82 -0.51
CA LYS A 118 2.49 32.19 -1.92
C LYS A 118 1.45 31.39 -2.69
N VAL A 119 1.40 30.06 -2.50
CA VAL A 119 0.42 29.18 -3.15
C VAL A 119 -1.01 29.55 -2.76
N GLN A 120 -1.27 29.86 -1.47
CA GLN A 120 -2.60 30.30 -1.03
C GLN A 120 -3.02 31.62 -1.68
N LYS A 121 -2.08 32.54 -1.91
CA LYS A 121 -2.35 33.85 -2.52
C LYS A 121 -2.51 33.79 -4.04
N GLU A 122 -1.72 32.97 -4.72
CA GLU A 122 -1.58 32.97 -6.19
C GLU A 122 -2.29 31.79 -6.87
N GLU A 123 -2.50 30.66 -6.18
CA GLU A 123 -3.04 29.41 -6.74
C GLU A 123 -4.31 28.95 -5.98
N SER A 124 -5.31 29.82 -5.84
CA SER A 124 -6.54 29.54 -5.06
C SER A 124 -7.28 28.27 -5.51
N GLU A 125 -7.29 27.98 -6.80
CA GLU A 125 -7.89 26.76 -7.37
C GLU A 125 -7.14 25.48 -6.96
N ILE A 126 -5.80 25.55 -6.80
CA ILE A 126 -4.98 24.44 -6.30
C ILE A 126 -5.28 24.19 -4.82
N CYS A 127 -5.36 25.24 -4.01
CA CYS A 127 -5.72 25.13 -2.60
C CYS A 127 -7.11 24.50 -2.41
N ALA A 128 -8.13 25.01 -3.12
CA ALA A 128 -9.48 24.45 -3.06
C ALA A 128 -9.50 22.96 -3.48
N ALA A 129 -8.68 22.57 -4.46
CA ALA A 129 -8.57 21.20 -4.91
C ALA A 129 -7.80 20.29 -3.93
N LEU A 130 -6.76 20.78 -3.27
CA LEU A 130 -6.05 20.06 -2.19
C LEU A 130 -6.94 19.88 -0.96
N GLU A 131 -7.72 20.90 -0.59
CA GLU A 131 -8.72 20.79 0.48
C GLU A 131 -9.79 19.75 0.14
N LEU A 132 -10.25 19.73 -1.11
CA LEU A 132 -11.17 18.69 -1.56
C LEU A 132 -10.55 17.30 -1.43
N VAL A 133 -9.27 17.12 -1.78
CA VAL A 133 -8.54 15.85 -1.57
C VAL A 133 -8.44 15.48 -0.10
N SER A 134 -8.09 16.43 0.75
CA SER A 134 -8.00 16.27 2.21
C SER A 134 -9.36 15.91 2.84
N ASN A 135 -10.40 16.67 2.53
CA ASN A 135 -11.77 16.38 2.97
C ASN A 135 -12.23 14.99 2.51
N MET A 136 -11.81 14.56 1.32
CA MET A 136 -12.06 13.20 0.84
C MET A 136 -11.25 12.15 1.63
N GLN A 137 -9.99 12.42 2.01
CA GLN A 137 -9.21 11.54 2.89
C GLN A 137 -9.87 11.35 4.24
N ASP A 138 -10.35 12.43 4.88
CA ASP A 138 -11.00 12.35 6.20
C ASP A 138 -12.29 11.55 6.14
N ARG A 139 -13.08 11.75 5.07
CA ARG A 139 -14.29 10.95 4.83
C ARG A 139 -13.99 9.47 4.57
N LEU A 140 -12.82 9.12 4.03
CA LEU A 140 -12.46 7.76 3.60
C LEU A 140 -11.58 7.00 4.62
N GLY A 141 -10.84 7.71 5.47
CA GLY A 141 -9.75 7.17 6.30
C GLY A 141 -8.45 6.88 5.53
N TYR A 142 -8.45 6.97 4.19
CA TYR A 142 -7.31 6.68 3.32
C TYR A 142 -7.22 7.61 2.09
N PRO A 143 -6.04 7.70 1.45
CA PRO A 143 -5.83 8.47 0.23
C PRO A 143 -6.83 8.17 -0.91
N PRO A 144 -7.56 9.17 -1.46
CA PRO A 144 -8.45 8.96 -2.60
C PRO A 144 -7.68 8.55 -3.87
N GLN A 145 -8.33 7.85 -4.80
CA GLN A 145 -7.73 7.49 -6.09
C GLN A 145 -7.84 8.64 -7.10
N LYS A 146 -6.80 8.85 -7.92
CA LYS A 146 -6.71 9.92 -8.97
C LYS A 146 -8.00 10.14 -9.76
N ARG A 147 -8.57 9.05 -10.28
CA ARG A 147 -9.77 9.08 -11.13
C ARG A 147 -11.05 9.56 -10.45
N LYS A 148 -11.05 9.75 -9.12
CA LYS A 148 -12.23 10.17 -8.34
C LYS A 148 -12.24 11.66 -8.00
N VAL A 149 -11.21 12.41 -8.40
CA VAL A 149 -11.09 13.83 -8.10
C VAL A 149 -11.17 14.61 -9.41
N ASN A 150 -12.18 15.48 -9.56
CA ASN A 150 -12.45 16.21 -10.81
C ASN A 150 -11.25 17.05 -11.27
N ASN A 151 -10.47 17.57 -10.31
CA ASN A 151 -9.30 18.42 -10.57
C ASN A 151 -7.98 17.63 -10.56
N ALA A 152 -8.03 16.29 -10.62
CA ALA A 152 -6.84 15.45 -10.49
C ALA A 152 -5.80 15.69 -11.58
N LYS A 153 -6.23 16.01 -12.80
CA LYS A 153 -5.30 16.31 -13.90
C LYS A 153 -4.52 17.60 -13.61
N MET A 154 -5.20 18.65 -13.18
CA MET A 154 -4.60 19.93 -12.78
C MET A 154 -3.62 19.73 -11.62
N LEU A 155 -4.03 18.99 -10.60
CA LEU A 155 -3.19 18.64 -9.47
C LEU A 155 -1.96 17.82 -9.93
N CYS A 156 -2.12 16.83 -10.81
CA CYS A 156 -0.97 16.12 -11.37
C CYS A 156 -0.10 16.98 -12.30
N THR A 157 -0.61 18.04 -12.93
CA THR A 157 0.25 18.97 -13.67
C THR A 157 1.15 19.75 -12.70
N ARG A 158 0.60 20.21 -11.58
CA ARG A 158 1.34 21.00 -10.58
C ARG A 158 2.29 20.17 -9.71
N PHE A 159 1.81 19.01 -9.25
CA PHE A 159 2.48 18.13 -8.31
C PHE A 159 3.11 16.90 -8.98
N ARG A 160 3.00 16.79 -10.32
CA ARG A 160 3.53 15.72 -11.20
C ARG A 160 2.80 14.38 -11.11
N THR A 161 2.72 13.81 -9.91
CA THR A 161 2.15 12.47 -9.67
C THR A 161 0.95 12.57 -8.74
N TRP A 162 0.05 11.58 -8.74
CA TRP A 162 -1.12 11.59 -7.86
C TRP A 162 -0.72 11.37 -6.41
N GLU A 163 0.22 10.47 -6.25
CA GLU A 163 1.12 10.27 -5.13
C GLU A 163 1.53 11.59 -4.45
N ASN A 164 2.13 12.53 -5.19
CA ASN A 164 2.53 13.83 -4.65
C ASN A 164 1.33 14.73 -4.33
N VAL A 165 0.20 14.58 -5.00
CA VAL A 165 -1.02 15.35 -4.71
C VAL A 165 -1.60 14.97 -3.34
N ILE A 166 -1.63 13.68 -3.03
CA ILE A 166 -2.10 13.19 -1.72
C ILE A 166 -1.25 13.79 -0.61
N ALA A 167 0.04 13.80 -0.85
CA ALA A 167 1.01 14.27 0.08
C ALA A 167 0.90 15.80 0.24
N ALA A 168 0.89 16.55 -0.87
CA ALA A 168 0.66 18.00 -0.88
C ALA A 168 -0.58 18.40 -0.08
N ALA A 169 -1.65 17.61 -0.18
CA ALA A 169 -2.90 17.86 0.53
C ALA A 169 -2.76 17.72 2.06
N GLU A 170 -1.91 16.80 2.52
CA GLU A 170 -1.56 16.64 3.93
C GLU A 170 -0.69 17.80 4.42
N GLU A 171 0.41 18.11 3.72
CA GLU A 171 1.33 19.20 4.09
C GLU A 171 0.60 20.55 4.13
N PHE A 172 -0.26 20.83 3.14
CA PHE A 172 -1.06 22.05 3.11
C PHE A 172 -2.04 22.13 4.28
N ARG A 173 -2.65 21.00 4.67
CA ARG A 173 -3.54 20.95 5.83
C ARG A 173 -2.79 21.24 7.12
N GLU A 174 -1.65 20.57 7.33
CA GLU A 174 -0.82 20.76 8.53
C GLU A 174 -0.35 22.20 8.65
N TRP A 175 0.10 22.80 7.54
CA TRP A 175 0.49 24.20 7.48
C TRP A 175 -0.65 25.16 7.89
N LYS A 176 -1.88 24.94 7.41
CA LYS A 176 -3.04 25.76 7.80
C LYS A 176 -3.35 25.65 9.29
N VAL A 177 -3.37 24.42 9.82
CA VAL A 177 -3.64 24.19 11.26
C VAL A 177 -2.56 24.84 12.13
N ALA A 178 -1.29 24.74 11.74
CA ALA A 178 -0.20 25.41 12.42
C ALA A 178 -0.39 26.93 12.41
N ARG A 179 -0.73 27.52 11.26
CA ARG A 179 -0.96 28.97 11.13
C ARG A 179 -2.14 29.47 11.98
N GLU A 180 -3.23 28.71 12.04
CA GLU A 180 -4.41 29.04 12.86
C GLU A 180 -4.15 28.90 14.37
N SER A 181 -3.14 28.11 14.78
CA SER A 181 -2.77 27.92 16.19
C SER A 181 -1.88 29.04 16.77
N TYR A 182 -1.33 29.91 15.92
CA TYR A 182 -0.46 31.05 16.29
C TYR A 182 -1.11 32.43 16.08
N LEU A 183 -2.40 32.46 15.75
CA LEU A 183 -3.24 33.67 15.67
C LEU A 183 -4.21 33.71 16.85
#